data_AF-A0A2V8KYB8-F1
#
_entry.id   AF-A0A2V8KYB8-F1
#
_cell.length_a   1.000
_cell.length_b   1.000
_cell.length_c   1.000
_cell.angle_alpha   90.00
_cell.angle_beta   90.00
_cell.angle_gamma   90.00
#
_symmetry.space_group_name_H-M   'P 1'
#
loop_
_entity.id
_entity.type
_entity.pdbx_description
1 polymer ?
#
loop_
_entity_poly.entity_id
_entity_poly.type
_entity_poly.pdbx_seq_one_letter_code
_entity_poly.pdbx_strand_id
1 'polypeptide(L)'
;MNRRFSGGLTLDAQYTWSHNIGTSGGSNEARTAANNYSFAADRGDNNFDVRHSFNFTSLYEMPFGAGKRFGMSANPLVQTIFGNWQLGGVVNSRSGLPIEVLITRPDVVYLDNRNGTFVSNPIVATDGTVFTTAIINTPGGGNSRNIRRPDRVPAVDPILRSGGLAYLNPAAFAMPQPGTFGNLARNAFKGPHFVQLDFTLSKRFIIRESRNIEFRSEFYNIVNHSNFKNPASSLTNSLGTGNNQLQPGQPFTAAAAGGNFGVLTSTVSNQIGLGTNRQIQFSLRMNF
;
A
#
# COMPACT_ATOMS: atom_id res chain seq x y z
N MET A 1 -18.96 -5.07 -17.15
CA MET A 1 -20.40 -5.32 -17.37
C MET A 1 -21.13 -4.00 -17.23
N ASN A 2 -21.89 -3.61 -18.26
CA ASN A 2 -22.76 -2.44 -18.23
C ASN A 2 -24.21 -2.91 -18.34
N ARG A 3 -25.10 -2.50 -17.44
CA ARG A 3 -26.51 -2.86 -17.50
C ARG A 3 -27.39 -1.65 -17.17
N ARG A 4 -28.32 -1.37 -18.08
CA ARG A 4 -29.39 -0.38 -17.88
C ARG A 4 -30.69 -1.11 -17.55
N PHE A 5 -31.37 -0.68 -16.51
CA PHE A 5 -32.66 -1.21 -16.09
C PHE A 5 -33.79 -0.26 -16.50
N SER A 6 -34.98 -0.82 -16.75
CA SER A 6 -36.17 -0.06 -17.14
C SER A 6 -36.66 0.94 -16.07
N GLY A 7 -36.15 0.84 -14.83
CA GLY A 7 -36.49 1.73 -13.71
C GLY A 7 -35.58 2.94 -13.52
N GLY A 8 -34.75 3.32 -14.50
CA GLY A 8 -33.84 4.47 -14.39
C GLY A 8 -32.53 4.20 -13.63
N LEU A 9 -32.24 2.92 -13.30
CA LEU A 9 -30.98 2.48 -12.73
C LEU A 9 -30.01 2.05 -13.84
N THR A 10 -28.80 2.59 -13.82
CA THR A 10 -27.67 2.15 -14.65
C THR A 10 -26.55 1.69 -13.73
N LEU A 11 -26.03 0.49 -13.99
CA LEU A 11 -24.90 -0.09 -13.28
C LEU A 11 -23.77 -0.37 -14.26
N ASP A 12 -22.54 -0.02 -13.87
CA ASP A 12 -21.32 -0.43 -14.52
C ASP A 12 -20.40 -1.08 -13.48
N ALA A 13 -19.84 -2.23 -13.82
CA ALA A 13 -18.92 -2.97 -12.96
C ALA A 13 -17.75 -3.47 -13.79
N GLN A 14 -16.54 -3.21 -13.34
CA GLN A 14 -15.30 -3.61 -13.98
C GLN A 14 -14.40 -4.28 -12.95
N TYR A 15 -13.88 -5.45 -13.30
CA TYR A 15 -12.95 -6.19 -12.47
C TYR A 15 -11.78 -6.63 -13.33
N THR A 16 -10.58 -6.35 -12.86
CA THR A 16 -9.34 -6.74 -13.51
C THR A 16 -8.50 -7.52 -12.51
N TRP A 17 -8.07 -8.70 -12.93
CA TRP A 17 -7.02 -9.45 -12.26
C TRP A 17 -5.73 -9.26 -13.05
N SER A 18 -4.63 -9.00 -12.35
CA SER A 18 -3.31 -8.95 -12.97
C SER A 18 -2.28 -9.64 -12.09
N HIS A 19 -1.29 -10.28 -12.70
CA HIS A 19 -0.18 -10.85 -11.97
C HIS A 19 1.11 -10.59 -12.72
N ASN A 20 1.94 -9.73 -12.14
CA ASN A 20 3.22 -9.36 -12.70
C ASN A 20 4.36 -9.93 -11.85
N ILE A 21 5.09 -10.90 -12.40
CA ILE A 21 6.28 -11.52 -11.80
C ILE A 21 7.49 -11.15 -12.65
N GLY A 22 8.57 -10.75 -11.98
CA GLY A 22 9.84 -10.49 -12.63
C GLY A 22 11.00 -10.59 -11.66
N THR A 23 12.20 -10.62 -12.22
CA THR A 23 13.46 -10.41 -11.48
C THR A 23 13.78 -8.92 -11.33
N SER A 24 13.16 -8.08 -12.17
CA SER A 24 13.13 -6.62 -12.05
C SER A 24 11.77 -6.05 -12.50
N GLY A 25 11.47 -4.84 -12.06
CA GLY A 25 10.35 -3.98 -12.43
C GLY A 25 10.65 -3.07 -13.62
N GLY A 26 11.76 -3.28 -14.33
CA GLY A 26 12.14 -2.53 -15.53
C GLY A 26 13.29 -1.55 -15.33
N SER A 27 13.60 -0.76 -16.37
CA SER A 27 14.80 0.09 -16.46
C SER A 27 14.88 1.24 -15.45
N ASN A 28 13.74 1.68 -14.91
CA ASN A 28 13.69 2.71 -13.86
C ASN A 28 13.81 2.13 -12.43
N GLU A 29 13.88 0.81 -12.29
CA GLU A 29 14.20 0.18 -11.03
C GLU A 29 15.72 0.28 -10.83
N ALA A 30 16.18 1.33 -10.14
CA ALA A 30 17.60 1.60 -9.86
C ALA A 30 18.24 0.58 -8.87
N ARG A 31 17.69 -0.64 -8.79
CA ARG A 31 18.11 -1.72 -7.90
C ARG A 31 18.89 -2.76 -8.69
N THR A 32 20.02 -3.17 -8.16
CA THR A 32 20.75 -4.36 -8.65
C THR A 32 20.15 -5.64 -8.08
N ALA A 33 20.56 -6.79 -8.60
CA ALA A 33 20.16 -8.09 -8.06
C ALA A 33 20.59 -8.22 -6.59
N ALA A 34 19.70 -8.73 -5.73
CA ALA A 34 20.05 -8.98 -4.34
C ALA A 34 21.08 -10.12 -4.24
N ASN A 35 21.00 -11.09 -5.17
CA ASN A 35 21.96 -12.16 -5.36
C ASN A 35 22.54 -12.13 -6.78
N ASN A 36 23.74 -11.56 -6.93
CA ASN A 36 24.44 -11.45 -8.22
C ASN A 36 24.87 -12.80 -8.81
N TYR A 37 24.88 -13.87 -8.01
CA TYR A 37 25.23 -15.22 -8.49
C TYR A 37 24.01 -15.98 -9.04
N SER A 38 22.79 -15.54 -8.72
CA SER A 38 21.56 -16.17 -9.21
C SER A 38 20.41 -15.17 -9.28
N PHE A 39 20.14 -14.68 -10.50
CA PHE A 39 18.98 -13.81 -10.76
C PHE A 39 17.64 -14.50 -10.48
N ALA A 40 17.59 -15.83 -10.50
CA ALA A 40 16.37 -16.57 -10.16
C ALA A 40 15.94 -16.33 -8.70
N ALA A 41 16.88 -16.02 -7.80
CA ALA A 41 16.58 -15.66 -6.41
C ALA A 41 15.84 -14.31 -6.27
N ASP A 42 15.92 -13.46 -7.29
CA ASP A 42 15.20 -12.18 -7.35
C ASP A 42 13.82 -12.28 -8.01
N ARG A 43 13.43 -13.47 -8.49
CA ARG A 43 12.10 -13.67 -9.08
C ARG A 43 11.01 -13.52 -8.01
N GLY A 44 10.13 -12.55 -8.20
CA GLY A 44 8.97 -12.32 -7.33
C GLY A 44 7.99 -11.34 -7.93
N ASP A 45 6.96 -10.98 -7.17
CA ASP A 45 5.98 -9.98 -7.62
C ASP A 45 6.67 -8.64 -7.91
N ASN A 46 6.23 -7.90 -8.91
CA ASN A 46 6.73 -6.56 -9.18
C ASN A 46 6.14 -5.53 -8.22
N ASN A 47 6.90 -4.48 -7.88
CA ASN A 47 6.51 -3.45 -6.90
C ASN A 47 5.23 -2.67 -7.26
N PHE A 48 4.82 -2.67 -8.55
CA PHE A 48 3.58 -2.08 -9.05
C PHE A 48 2.49 -3.13 -9.38
N ASP A 49 2.65 -4.39 -8.95
CA ASP A 49 1.66 -5.45 -9.16
C ASP A 49 0.38 -5.19 -8.35
N VAL A 50 -0.71 -4.83 -9.04
CA VAL A 50 -2.05 -4.73 -8.46
C VAL A 50 -2.82 -6.00 -8.82
N ARG A 51 -2.89 -6.92 -7.87
CA ARG A 51 -3.50 -8.24 -8.07
C ARG A 51 -4.97 -8.17 -8.47
N HIS A 52 -5.72 -7.30 -7.81
CA HIS A 52 -7.15 -7.12 -8.00
C HIS A 52 -7.46 -5.64 -8.09
N SER A 53 -8.20 -5.25 -9.12
CA SER A 53 -8.77 -3.92 -9.26
C SER A 53 -10.26 -4.05 -9.57
N PHE A 54 -11.09 -3.33 -8.83
CA PHE A 54 -12.53 -3.34 -8.96
C PHE A 54 -13.07 -1.92 -8.93
N ASN A 55 -13.78 -1.56 -10.00
CA ASN A 55 -14.48 -0.29 -10.14
C ASN A 55 -15.96 -0.56 -10.35
N PHE A 56 -16.81 0.13 -9.61
CA PHE A 56 -18.25 0.01 -9.72
C PHE A 56 -18.89 1.38 -9.71
N THR A 57 -19.80 1.61 -10.65
CA THR A 57 -20.55 2.84 -10.79
C THR A 57 -22.04 2.52 -10.82
N SER A 58 -22.80 3.19 -9.97
CA SER A 58 -24.26 3.15 -9.97
C SER A 58 -24.82 4.54 -10.22
N LEU A 59 -25.74 4.67 -11.16
CA LEU A 59 -26.50 5.89 -11.39
C LEU A 59 -27.99 5.55 -11.33
N TYR A 60 -28.70 6.14 -10.37
CA TYR A 60 -30.13 5.95 -10.20
C TYR A 60 -30.86 7.27 -10.45
N GLU A 61 -31.73 7.29 -11.45
CA GLU A 61 -32.68 8.37 -11.61
C GLU A 61 -33.94 8.09 -10.81
N MET A 62 -34.33 9.03 -9.93
CA MET A 62 -35.53 8.86 -9.15
C MET A 62 -36.78 8.77 -10.07
N PRO A 63 -37.76 7.91 -9.74
CA PRO A 63 -38.95 7.67 -10.55
C PRO A 63 -40.07 8.71 -10.32
N PHE A 64 -39.74 9.83 -9.67
CA PHE A 64 -40.62 10.95 -9.38
C PHE A 64 -40.38 12.12 -10.36
N GLY A 65 -41.44 12.84 -10.72
CA GLY A 65 -41.41 13.97 -11.67
C GLY A 65 -42.36 13.80 -12.86
N ALA A 66 -42.68 14.90 -13.54
CA ALA A 66 -43.59 14.90 -14.69
C ALA A 66 -43.13 13.88 -15.76
N GLY A 67 -44.02 12.98 -16.18
CA GLY A 67 -43.73 11.94 -17.16
C GLY A 67 -42.98 10.69 -16.64
N LYS A 68 -42.73 10.58 -15.33
CA LYS A 68 -42.11 9.38 -14.71
C LYS A 68 -43.13 8.50 -13.97
N ARG A 69 -42.75 7.25 -13.67
CA ARG A 69 -43.62 6.16 -13.16
C ARG A 69 -44.51 6.55 -11.97
N PHE A 70 -44.03 7.40 -11.05
CA PHE A 70 -44.79 7.87 -9.89
C PHE A 70 -45.19 9.35 -9.96
N GLY A 71 -45.06 9.98 -11.13
CA GLY A 71 -45.35 11.40 -11.34
C GLY A 71 -46.77 11.73 -11.82
N MET A 72 -47.56 10.74 -12.23
CA MET A 72 -48.86 10.98 -12.89
C MET A 72 -49.99 11.48 -11.96
N SER A 73 -49.82 11.43 -10.64
CA SER A 73 -50.86 11.81 -9.65
C SER A 73 -50.40 12.78 -8.55
N ALA A 74 -49.18 13.33 -8.62
CA ALA A 74 -48.62 14.16 -7.56
C ALA A 74 -48.86 15.67 -7.79
N ASN A 75 -49.11 16.41 -6.69
CA ASN A 75 -49.26 17.88 -6.69
C ASN A 75 -48.03 18.57 -7.35
N PRO A 76 -48.20 19.65 -8.15
CA PRO A 76 -47.11 20.38 -8.81
C PRO A 76 -45.93 20.75 -7.90
N LEU A 77 -46.20 21.10 -6.62
CA LEU A 77 -45.15 21.38 -5.64
C LEU A 77 -44.33 20.13 -5.29
N VAL A 78 -45.00 18.99 -5.12
CA VAL A 78 -44.36 17.70 -4.85
C VAL A 78 -43.50 17.28 -6.05
N GLN A 79 -43.96 17.50 -7.28
CA GLN A 79 -43.18 17.22 -8.49
C GLN A 79 -41.93 18.10 -8.59
N THR A 80 -42.02 19.37 -8.18
CA THR A 80 -40.90 20.32 -8.21
C THR A 80 -39.86 19.99 -7.14
N ILE A 81 -40.29 19.52 -5.97
CA ILE A 81 -39.41 19.20 -4.84
C ILE A 81 -38.80 17.80 -4.97
N PHE A 82 -39.57 16.80 -5.41
CA PHE A 82 -39.11 15.40 -5.44
C PHE A 82 -38.79 14.89 -6.84
N GLY A 83 -39.06 15.67 -7.89
CA GLY A 83 -38.71 15.30 -9.26
C GLY A 83 -37.25 15.53 -9.62
N ASN A 84 -36.80 14.81 -10.65
CA ASN A 84 -35.50 15.04 -11.33
C ASN A 84 -34.25 14.92 -10.44
N TRP A 85 -34.31 14.14 -9.38
CA TRP A 85 -33.12 13.73 -8.64
C TRP A 85 -32.40 12.60 -9.38
N GLN A 86 -31.07 12.68 -9.42
CA GLN A 86 -30.21 11.57 -9.80
C GLN A 86 -29.19 11.32 -8.67
N LEU A 87 -28.98 10.06 -8.36
CA LEU A 87 -28.02 9.61 -7.35
C LEU A 87 -26.94 8.80 -8.06
N GLY A 88 -25.69 9.23 -7.90
CA GLY A 88 -24.50 8.55 -8.37
C GLY A 88 -23.73 7.97 -7.19
N GLY A 89 -23.19 6.77 -7.37
CA GLY A 89 -22.25 6.14 -6.44
C GLY A 89 -21.11 5.53 -7.23
N VAL A 90 -19.88 5.75 -6.79
CA VAL A 90 -18.67 5.16 -7.40
C VAL A 90 -17.86 4.49 -6.31
N VAL A 91 -17.55 3.21 -6.50
CA VAL A 91 -16.64 2.44 -5.66
C VAL A 91 -15.39 2.16 -6.47
N ASN A 92 -14.24 2.56 -5.93
CA ASN A 92 -12.93 2.18 -6.45
C ASN A 92 -12.23 1.37 -5.37
N SER A 93 -11.80 0.15 -5.71
CA SER A 93 -11.07 -0.70 -4.78
C SER A 93 -9.96 -1.46 -5.49
N ARG A 94 -8.84 -1.65 -4.79
CA ARG A 94 -7.74 -2.46 -5.31
C ARG A 94 -6.96 -3.13 -4.18
N SER A 95 -6.33 -4.26 -4.52
CA SER A 95 -5.35 -4.89 -3.65
C SER A 95 -4.18 -3.96 -3.36
N GLY A 96 -3.60 -4.08 -2.17
CA GLY A 96 -2.41 -3.33 -1.81
C GLY A 96 -1.21 -3.66 -2.69
N LEU A 97 -0.31 -2.70 -2.81
CA LEU A 97 0.94 -2.89 -3.56
C LEU A 97 1.87 -3.83 -2.78
N PRO A 98 2.70 -4.62 -3.45
CA PRO A 98 3.65 -5.48 -2.76
C PRO A 98 4.65 -4.69 -1.92
N ILE A 99 5.03 -5.26 -0.79
CA ILE A 99 6.02 -4.68 0.12
C ILE A 99 7.33 -5.43 -0.05
N GLU A 100 8.39 -4.69 -0.35
CA GLU A 100 9.74 -5.21 -0.27
C GLU A 100 10.32 -4.96 1.12
N VAL A 101 10.69 -6.04 1.82
CA VAL A 101 11.41 -5.92 3.09
C VAL A 101 12.90 -6.01 2.81
N LEU A 102 13.62 -4.96 3.19
CA LEU A 102 15.06 -4.82 3.00
C LEU A 102 15.75 -4.67 4.35
N ILE A 103 17.06 -4.88 4.37
CA ILE A 103 17.89 -4.73 5.55
C ILE A 103 19.20 -4.05 5.18
N THR A 104 19.64 -3.09 5.99
CA THR A 104 20.98 -2.51 5.88
C THR A 104 21.97 -3.39 6.63
N ARG A 105 23.05 -3.80 5.96
CA ARG A 105 24.12 -4.65 6.51
C ARG A 105 25.46 -4.12 6.03
N PRO A 106 26.47 -3.99 6.91
CA PRO A 106 27.82 -3.61 6.49
C PRO A 106 28.42 -4.72 5.61
N ASP A 107 29.36 -4.39 4.73
CA ASP A 107 29.97 -5.39 3.83
C ASP A 107 30.89 -6.36 4.56
N VAL A 108 31.54 -5.89 5.62
CA VAL A 108 32.41 -6.66 6.50
C VAL A 108 31.87 -6.58 7.92
N VAL A 109 31.94 -7.70 8.64
CA VAL A 109 31.69 -7.79 10.09
C VAL A 109 32.87 -8.45 10.77
N TYR A 110 32.93 -8.36 12.08
CA TYR A 110 34.04 -8.87 12.87
C TYR A 110 33.54 -9.97 13.80
N LEU A 111 34.12 -11.16 13.71
CA LEU A 111 33.90 -12.25 14.66
C LEU A 111 34.85 -12.06 15.83
N ASP A 112 34.33 -11.89 17.04
CA ASP A 112 35.12 -11.92 18.27
C ASP A 112 35.56 -13.36 18.54
N ASN A 113 36.85 -13.63 18.41
CA ASN A 113 37.44 -14.95 18.54
C ASN A 113 37.35 -15.50 19.98
N ARG A 114 36.99 -14.66 20.97
CA ARG A 114 36.90 -15.07 22.38
C ARG A 114 35.57 -15.72 22.72
N ASN A 115 34.49 -15.30 22.06
CA ASN A 115 33.12 -15.70 22.41
C ASN A 115 32.24 -16.05 21.20
N GLY A 116 32.75 -15.92 19.98
CA GLY A 116 32.03 -16.26 18.75
C GLY A 116 30.93 -15.27 18.36
N THR A 117 30.89 -14.08 18.96
CA THR A 117 29.89 -13.05 18.63
C THR A 117 30.34 -12.18 17.47
N PHE A 118 29.38 -11.65 16.71
CA PHE A 118 29.62 -10.72 15.62
C PHE A 118 29.41 -9.28 16.07
N VAL A 119 30.36 -8.42 15.73
CA VAL A 119 30.34 -6.99 16.03
C VAL A 119 30.65 -6.15 14.78
N SER A 120 30.23 -4.89 14.81
CA SER A 120 30.37 -3.96 13.68
C SER A 120 31.76 -3.31 13.59
N ASN A 121 32.57 -3.38 14.64
CA ASN A 121 33.89 -2.76 14.72
C ASN A 121 34.92 -3.75 15.27
N PRO A 122 36.20 -3.65 14.84
CA PRO A 122 37.24 -4.51 15.36
C PRO A 122 37.46 -4.25 16.85
N ILE A 123 37.74 -5.31 17.60
CA ILE A 123 38.09 -5.22 19.02
C ILE A 123 39.60 -5.40 19.13
N VAL A 124 40.28 -4.35 19.59
CA VAL A 124 41.74 -4.31 19.75
C VAL A 124 42.05 -3.93 21.20
N ALA A 125 42.90 -4.71 21.87
CA ALA A 125 43.41 -4.37 23.18
C ALA A 125 44.35 -3.16 23.12
N THR A 126 44.59 -2.55 24.28
CA THR A 126 45.50 -1.41 24.43
C THR A 126 46.94 -1.75 24.00
N ASP A 127 47.35 -3.02 24.07
CA ASP A 127 48.65 -3.52 23.62
C ASP A 127 48.72 -3.78 22.11
N GLY A 128 47.65 -3.52 21.36
CA GLY A 128 47.56 -3.75 19.92
C GLY A 128 47.09 -5.15 19.51
N THR A 129 46.81 -6.04 20.47
CA THR A 129 46.30 -7.39 20.17
C THR A 129 44.88 -7.31 19.59
N VAL A 130 44.69 -7.86 18.38
CA VAL A 130 43.38 -7.91 17.72
C VAL A 130 42.64 -9.18 18.12
N PHE A 131 41.46 -9.03 18.72
CA PHE A 131 40.61 -10.17 19.14
C PHE A 131 39.59 -10.59 18.10
N THR A 132 39.50 -9.87 17.00
CA THR A 132 38.47 -10.08 15.99
C THR A 132 39.02 -10.53 14.65
N THR A 133 38.32 -11.45 14.01
CA THR A 133 38.56 -11.84 12.62
C THR A 133 37.55 -11.12 11.71
N ALA A 134 38.04 -10.43 10.67
CA ALA A 134 37.18 -9.82 9.67
C ALA A 134 36.56 -10.88 8.75
N ILE A 135 35.25 -10.82 8.54
CA ILE A 135 34.47 -11.77 7.74
C ILE A 135 33.61 -10.99 6.74
N ILE A 136 33.56 -11.49 5.50
CA ILE A 136 32.65 -10.97 4.48
C ILE A 136 31.22 -11.22 4.94
N ASN A 137 30.44 -10.16 5.12
CA ASN A 137 29.07 -10.23 5.59
C ASN A 137 28.07 -10.33 4.44
N THR A 138 28.26 -9.48 3.42
CA THR A 138 27.38 -9.41 2.24
C THR A 138 28.12 -9.93 0.99
N PRO A 139 27.81 -11.15 0.53
CA PRO A 139 28.45 -11.66 -0.68
C PRO A 139 28.17 -10.77 -1.90
N GLY A 140 29.19 -10.58 -2.74
CA GLY A 140 29.16 -9.66 -3.88
C GLY A 140 29.29 -8.17 -3.53
N GLY A 141 29.47 -7.81 -2.24
CA GLY A 141 29.71 -6.44 -1.76
C GLY A 141 28.58 -5.45 -2.02
N GLY A 142 28.76 -4.18 -1.67
CA GLY A 142 27.84 -3.12 -2.11
C GLY A 142 26.68 -2.84 -1.15
N ASN A 143 26.99 -2.58 0.12
CA ASN A 143 26.09 -1.88 1.05
C ASN A 143 25.53 -0.57 0.42
N SER A 144 26.25 0.02 -0.54
CA SER A 144 25.91 1.27 -1.24
C SER A 144 24.56 1.31 -1.96
N ARG A 145 23.86 0.19 -2.15
CA ARG A 145 22.53 0.16 -2.80
C ARG A 145 21.36 -0.30 -1.91
N ASN A 146 21.60 -0.69 -0.64
CA ASN A 146 20.56 -1.11 0.32
C ASN A 146 19.52 -2.13 -0.21
N ILE A 147 19.92 -3.01 -1.12
CA ILE A 147 19.02 -3.99 -1.77
C ILE A 147 19.02 -5.38 -1.09
N ARG A 148 19.57 -5.49 0.12
CA ARG A 148 19.71 -6.78 0.80
C ARG A 148 18.39 -7.17 1.45
N ARG A 149 18.03 -8.44 1.36
CA ARG A 149 16.85 -8.99 2.01
C ARG A 149 17.23 -9.70 3.32
N PRO A 150 16.37 -9.66 4.35
CA PRO A 150 16.57 -10.44 5.56
C PRO A 150 16.22 -11.91 5.33
N ASP A 151 16.48 -12.73 6.33
CA ASP A 151 15.88 -14.06 6.43
C ASP A 151 14.45 -13.95 6.97
N ARG A 152 13.57 -14.80 6.45
CA ARG A 152 12.24 -15.03 6.99
C ARG A 152 12.33 -16.06 8.12
N VAL A 153 11.85 -15.67 9.30
CA VAL A 153 11.70 -16.59 10.42
C VAL A 153 10.48 -17.48 10.16
N PRO A 154 10.64 -18.82 10.11
CA PRO A 154 9.52 -19.74 9.88
C PRO A 154 8.45 -19.62 10.96
N ALA A 155 7.19 -19.89 10.59
CA ALA A 155 6.04 -19.92 11.50
C ALA A 155 5.68 -18.61 12.24
N VAL A 156 6.36 -17.49 11.96
CA VAL A 156 5.98 -16.16 12.47
C VAL A 156 5.20 -15.42 11.38
N ASP A 157 4.00 -14.92 11.73
CA ASP A 157 3.19 -14.12 10.80
C ASP A 157 3.88 -12.77 10.54
N PRO A 158 4.26 -12.45 9.30
CA PRO A 158 4.87 -11.17 8.95
C PRO A 158 3.87 -10.00 8.96
N ILE A 159 2.57 -10.26 8.96
CA ILE A 159 1.53 -9.22 8.97
C ILE A 159 0.81 -9.21 10.32
N LEU A 160 0.86 -8.07 11.00
CA LEU A 160 0.14 -7.86 12.25
C LEU A 160 -1.31 -7.50 11.97
N ARG A 161 -2.25 -8.41 12.28
CA ARG A 161 -3.70 -8.19 12.08
C ARG A 161 -4.36 -7.34 13.17
N SER A 162 -3.74 -7.25 14.36
CA SER A 162 -4.27 -6.53 15.52
C SER A 162 -3.28 -5.46 16.04
N GLY A 163 -2.31 -5.05 15.21
CA GLY A 163 -1.27 -4.09 15.59
C GLY A 163 -1.67 -2.61 15.50
N GLY A 164 -2.93 -2.29 15.19
CA GLY A 164 -3.36 -0.92 14.89
C GLY A 164 -2.63 -0.37 13.67
N LEU A 165 -1.74 0.61 13.89
CA LEU A 165 -0.88 1.15 12.83
C LEU A 165 0.37 0.30 12.56
N ALA A 166 0.75 -0.60 13.47
CA ALA A 166 1.81 -1.55 13.21
C ALA A 166 1.27 -2.66 12.28
N TYR A 167 1.80 -2.72 11.06
CA TYR A 167 1.36 -3.60 9.98
C TYR A 167 2.34 -4.74 9.72
N LEU A 168 3.65 -4.49 9.69
CA LEU A 168 4.65 -5.56 9.58
C LEU A 168 5.15 -5.98 10.95
N ASN A 169 5.28 -7.29 11.14
CA ASN A 169 5.88 -7.87 12.31
C ASN A 169 7.42 -7.96 12.15
N PRO A 170 8.21 -7.19 12.91
CA PRO A 170 9.68 -7.29 12.83
C PRO A 170 10.18 -8.70 13.21
N ALA A 171 9.51 -9.40 14.13
CA ALA A 171 9.93 -10.73 14.58
C ALA A 171 9.82 -11.81 13.49
N ALA A 172 9.19 -11.51 12.35
CA ALA A 172 9.17 -12.40 11.19
C ALA A 172 10.46 -12.34 10.37
N PHE A 173 11.41 -11.48 10.75
CA PHE A 173 12.65 -11.25 10.02
C PHE A 173 13.86 -11.43 10.93
N ALA A 174 14.97 -11.89 10.35
CA ALA A 174 16.25 -12.01 11.01
C ALA A 174 17.39 -11.54 10.10
N MET A 175 18.51 -11.12 10.70
CA MET A 175 19.76 -10.89 9.97
C MET A 175 20.32 -12.21 9.44
N PRO A 176 20.61 -12.34 8.14
CA PRO A 176 21.26 -13.53 7.63
C PRO A 176 22.67 -13.70 8.21
N GLN A 177 23.16 -14.94 8.22
CA GLN A 177 24.53 -15.23 8.65
C GLN A 177 25.56 -14.49 7.77
N PRO A 178 26.71 -14.08 8.31
CA PRO A 178 27.79 -13.52 7.51
C PRO A 178 28.18 -14.49 6.38
N GLY A 179 28.37 -13.95 5.17
CA GLY A 179 28.68 -14.75 3.99
C GLY A 179 27.45 -15.37 3.31
N THR A 180 26.24 -15.07 3.80
CA THR A 180 24.99 -15.57 3.21
C THR A 180 24.06 -14.44 2.73
N PHE A 181 23.30 -14.74 1.68
CA PHE A 181 22.16 -13.93 1.25
C PHE A 181 20.94 -14.26 2.10
N GLY A 182 20.04 -13.28 2.27
CA GLY A 182 18.76 -13.55 2.89
C GLY A 182 17.87 -14.44 2.02
N ASN A 183 17.01 -15.22 2.67
CA ASN A 183 16.10 -16.16 2.00
C ASN A 183 14.73 -15.56 1.62
N LEU A 184 14.44 -14.31 2.00
CA LEU A 184 13.15 -13.69 1.72
C LEU A 184 13.00 -13.40 0.22
N ALA A 185 11.87 -13.81 -0.36
CA ALA A 185 11.56 -13.54 -1.75
C ALA A 185 11.33 -12.04 -2.01
N ARG A 186 11.56 -11.62 -3.27
CA ARG A 186 11.24 -10.25 -3.71
C ARG A 186 9.75 -9.97 -3.52
N ASN A 187 9.45 -8.83 -2.88
CA ASN A 187 8.09 -8.32 -2.72
C ASN A 187 7.10 -9.35 -2.12
N ALA A 188 7.58 -10.16 -1.16
CA ALA A 188 6.87 -11.34 -0.66
C ALA A 188 5.53 -11.06 0.04
N PHE A 189 5.23 -9.81 0.39
CA PHE A 189 4.03 -9.44 1.14
C PHE A 189 3.19 -8.42 0.40
N LYS A 190 1.89 -8.35 0.71
CA LYS A 190 0.98 -7.33 0.18
C LYS A 190 0.72 -6.26 1.23
N GLY A 191 0.72 -5.01 0.80
CA GLY A 191 0.37 -3.88 1.66
C GLY A 191 -1.14 -3.70 1.88
N PRO A 192 -1.51 -2.62 2.58
CA PRO A 192 -2.91 -2.31 2.84
C PRO A 192 -3.72 -2.17 1.56
N HIS A 193 -4.96 -2.65 1.60
CA HIS A 193 -5.89 -2.51 0.49
C HIS A 193 -6.35 -1.06 0.36
N PHE A 194 -6.75 -0.69 -0.84
CA PHE A 194 -7.35 0.60 -1.12
C PHE A 194 -8.84 0.42 -1.38
N VAL A 195 -9.68 1.21 -0.72
CA VAL A 195 -11.13 1.27 -0.95
C VAL A 195 -11.61 2.71 -0.80
N GLN A 196 -12.36 3.18 -1.78
CA GLN A 196 -12.98 4.49 -1.75
C GLN A 196 -14.41 4.42 -2.29
N LEU A 197 -15.32 5.06 -1.56
CA LEU A 197 -16.71 5.26 -1.97
C LEU A 197 -16.96 6.75 -2.15
N ASP A 198 -17.31 7.14 -3.37
CA ASP A 198 -17.69 8.48 -3.76
C ASP A 198 -19.19 8.51 -4.08
N PHE A 199 -19.82 9.64 -3.81
CA PHE A 199 -21.25 9.82 -3.96
C PHE A 199 -21.56 11.16 -4.62
N THR A 200 -22.51 11.15 -5.54
CA THR A 200 -22.98 12.34 -6.22
C THR A 200 -24.50 12.40 -6.11
N LEU A 201 -25.02 13.58 -5.81
CA LEU A 201 -26.45 13.85 -5.82
C LEU A 201 -26.68 15.08 -6.67
N SER A 202 -27.47 14.92 -7.74
CA SER A 202 -27.86 16.01 -8.63
C SER A 202 -29.37 16.18 -8.66
N LYS A 203 -29.79 17.43 -8.84
CA LYS A 203 -31.19 17.81 -9.03
C LYS A 203 -31.30 18.83 -10.14
N ARG A 204 -32.25 18.61 -11.04
CA ARG A 204 -32.62 19.57 -12.08
C ARG A 204 -33.97 20.24 -11.79
N PHE A 205 -33.94 21.54 -11.53
CA PHE A 205 -35.11 22.39 -11.39
C PHE A 205 -35.49 22.97 -12.76
N ILE A 206 -36.67 22.61 -13.27
CA ILE A 206 -37.19 23.15 -14.51
C ILE A 206 -37.94 24.45 -14.18
N ILE A 207 -37.55 25.58 -14.78
CA ILE A 207 -38.20 26.88 -14.57
C ILE A 207 -39.14 27.19 -15.73
N ARG A 208 -38.67 27.02 -16.96
CA ARG A 208 -39.42 27.17 -18.22
C ARG A 208 -38.93 26.14 -19.24
N GLU A 209 -39.60 26.07 -20.38
CA GLU A 209 -39.27 25.13 -21.48
C GLU A 209 -37.80 25.20 -21.91
N SER A 210 -37.18 26.39 -21.94
CA SER A 210 -35.76 26.55 -22.26
C SER A 210 -34.85 26.77 -21.03
N ARG A 211 -35.39 26.98 -19.82
CA ARG A 211 -34.62 27.43 -18.65
C ARG A 211 -34.65 26.43 -17.51
N ASN A 212 -33.48 26.01 -17.04
CA ASN A 212 -33.36 25.13 -15.87
C ASN A 212 -32.15 25.48 -14.99
N ILE A 213 -32.22 25.06 -13.73
CA ILE A 213 -31.12 25.13 -12.78
C ILE A 213 -30.74 23.69 -12.41
N GLU A 214 -29.45 23.34 -12.52
CA GLU A 214 -28.88 22.10 -12.02
C GLU A 214 -28.11 22.38 -10.73
N PHE A 215 -28.52 21.75 -9.64
CA PHE A 215 -27.76 21.68 -8.41
C PHE A 215 -27.08 20.32 -8.35
N ARG A 216 -25.78 20.30 -8.04
CA ARG A 216 -25.03 19.06 -7.83
C ARG A 216 -24.19 19.16 -6.58
N SER A 217 -24.20 18.09 -5.80
CA SER A 217 -23.33 17.86 -4.65
C SER A 217 -22.52 16.59 -4.87
N GLU A 218 -21.22 16.66 -4.62
CA GLU A 218 -20.27 15.56 -4.77
C GLU A 218 -19.54 15.35 -3.44
N PHE A 219 -19.46 14.11 -3.00
CA PHE A 219 -18.84 13.68 -1.76
C PHE A 219 -17.78 12.64 -2.12
N TYR A 220 -16.52 13.00 -1.98
CA TYR A 220 -15.40 12.10 -2.18
C TYR A 220 -15.02 11.45 -0.85
N ASN A 221 -14.84 10.13 -0.85
CA ASN A 221 -14.60 9.33 0.34
C ASN A 221 -15.67 9.56 1.43
N ILE A 222 -16.95 9.33 1.08
CA ILE A 222 -18.10 9.62 1.95
C ILE A 222 -18.06 8.86 3.29
N VAL A 223 -17.47 7.66 3.30
CA VAL A 223 -17.28 6.82 4.49
C VAL A 223 -16.07 7.23 5.33
N ASN A 224 -15.29 8.23 4.89
CA ASN A 224 -14.07 8.68 5.55
C ASN A 224 -13.08 7.53 5.85
N HIS A 225 -12.95 6.59 4.92
CA HIS A 225 -12.03 5.46 5.06
C HIS A 225 -10.59 5.93 4.80
N SER A 226 -9.68 5.60 5.72
CA SER A 226 -8.26 5.92 5.58
C SER A 226 -7.55 4.91 4.69
N ASN A 227 -7.09 5.36 3.53
CA ASN A 227 -6.32 4.55 2.61
C ASN A 227 -4.82 4.73 2.87
N PHE A 228 -4.16 3.73 3.47
CA PHE A 228 -2.74 3.81 3.83
C PHE A 228 -1.80 3.48 2.67
N LYS A 229 -0.61 4.12 2.66
CA LYS A 229 0.52 3.67 1.83
C LYS A 229 1.16 2.43 2.45
N ASN A 230 2.03 1.77 1.69
CA ASN A 230 2.89 0.73 2.24
C ASN A 230 3.75 1.31 3.40
N PRO A 231 3.93 0.56 4.50
CA PRO A 231 4.73 1.00 5.63
C PRO A 231 6.21 1.09 5.25
N ALA A 232 7.01 1.77 6.09
CA ALA A 232 8.46 1.69 5.97
C ALA A 232 8.91 0.24 6.21
N SER A 233 9.67 -0.32 5.28
CA SER A 233 9.99 -1.75 5.25
C SER A 233 11.49 -2.03 5.19
N SER A 234 12.32 -1.04 5.54
CA SER A 234 13.77 -1.21 5.65
C SER A 234 14.18 -1.38 7.10
N LEU A 235 14.76 -2.54 7.43
CA LEU A 235 15.34 -2.85 8.72
C LEU A 235 16.70 -2.15 8.86
N THR A 236 16.92 -1.52 10.00
CA THR A 236 18.21 -0.91 10.35
C THR A 236 19.28 -1.97 10.64
N ASN A 237 20.55 -1.61 10.47
CA ASN A 237 21.64 -2.44 10.98
C ASN A 237 21.62 -2.42 12.52
N SER A 238 21.25 -3.54 13.13
CA SER A 238 21.23 -3.73 14.58
C SER A 238 22.30 -4.71 15.05
N LEU A 239 23.34 -4.97 14.25
CA LEU A 239 24.38 -5.95 14.60
C LEU A 239 25.17 -5.53 15.86
N GLY A 240 25.19 -6.40 16.86
CA GLY A 240 26.01 -6.26 18.06
C GLY A 240 25.50 -7.05 19.26
N THR A 241 25.97 -6.71 20.45
CA THR A 241 25.70 -7.44 21.70
C THR A 241 25.08 -6.57 22.79
N GLY A 242 24.87 -5.27 22.54
CA GLY A 242 24.25 -4.33 23.47
C GLY A 242 22.73 -4.29 23.41
N ASN A 243 22.15 -3.30 24.09
CA ASN A 243 20.69 -3.08 24.09
C ASN A 243 20.17 -2.78 22.68
N ASN A 244 19.07 -3.44 22.30
CA ASN A 244 18.45 -3.35 20.97
C ASN A 244 19.39 -3.75 19.81
N GLN A 245 20.47 -4.47 20.11
CA GLN A 245 21.34 -5.10 19.13
C GLN A 245 21.08 -6.60 19.11
N LEU A 246 21.37 -7.22 17.96
CA LEU A 246 21.06 -8.61 17.68
C LEU A 246 22.25 -9.28 17.01
N GLN A 247 22.35 -10.58 17.22
CA GLN A 247 23.26 -11.46 16.48
C GLN A 247 22.57 -11.99 15.22
N PRO A 248 23.32 -12.36 14.17
CA PRO A 248 22.76 -13.02 12.99
C PRO A 248 21.92 -14.25 13.36
N GLY A 249 20.79 -14.43 12.68
CA GLY A 249 19.80 -15.47 12.94
C GLY A 249 18.79 -15.16 14.06
N GLN A 250 19.03 -14.13 14.88
CA GLN A 250 18.05 -13.72 15.89
C GLN A 250 16.90 -12.91 15.26
N PRO A 251 15.63 -13.19 15.63
CA PRO A 251 14.49 -12.41 15.18
C PRO A 251 14.59 -10.94 15.61
N PHE A 252 14.17 -10.03 14.73
CA PHE A 252 14.10 -8.61 15.06
C PHE A 252 13.05 -8.33 16.14
N THR A 253 13.40 -7.45 17.07
CA THR A 253 12.43 -6.82 17.98
C THR A 253 11.98 -5.49 17.40
N ALA A 254 10.84 -4.95 17.87
CA ALA A 254 10.38 -3.62 17.47
C ALA A 254 11.43 -2.53 17.72
N ALA A 255 12.19 -2.64 18.81
CA ALA A 255 13.25 -1.68 19.14
C ALA A 255 14.49 -1.81 18.23
N ALA A 256 14.84 -3.04 17.83
CA ALA A 256 16.00 -3.30 16.95
C ALA A 256 15.70 -3.05 15.46
N ALA A 257 14.42 -3.10 15.05
CA ALA A 257 14.00 -2.94 13.65
C ALA A 257 14.04 -1.50 13.15
N GLY A 258 14.18 -0.52 14.06
CA GLY A 258 14.06 0.90 13.78
C GLY A 258 12.63 1.38 14.02
N GLY A 259 12.48 2.56 14.64
CA GLY A 259 11.20 3.02 15.21
C GLY A 259 10.02 3.15 14.25
N ASN A 260 10.26 3.21 12.94
CA ASN A 260 9.22 3.33 11.92
C ASN A 260 8.98 2.03 11.13
N PHE A 261 9.77 0.97 11.36
CA PHE A 261 9.63 -0.26 10.59
C PHE A 261 8.24 -0.87 10.78
N GLY A 262 7.58 -1.18 9.68
CA GLY A 262 6.28 -1.82 9.66
C GLY A 262 5.12 -0.92 10.07
N VAL A 263 5.34 0.35 10.39
CA VAL A 263 4.28 1.25 10.86
C VAL A 263 3.66 2.04 9.69
N LEU A 264 2.33 2.10 9.66
CA LEU A 264 1.55 2.91 8.73
C LEU A 264 1.56 4.38 9.20
N THR A 265 2.40 5.20 8.59
CA THR A 265 2.62 6.60 8.99
C THR A 265 1.97 7.62 8.05
N SER A 266 1.51 7.20 6.86
CA SER A 266 0.90 8.11 5.89
C SER A 266 -0.16 7.44 5.03
N THR A 267 -1.14 8.22 4.60
CA THR A 267 -2.16 7.83 3.63
C THR A 267 -1.68 8.04 2.21
N VAL A 268 -2.31 7.35 1.25
CA VAL A 268 -2.09 7.55 -0.18
C VAL A 268 -2.39 9.02 -0.49
N SER A 269 -1.40 9.75 -1.03
CA SER A 269 -1.54 11.16 -1.39
C SER A 269 -1.20 11.35 -2.86
N ASN A 270 -1.88 12.32 -3.49
CA ASN A 270 -1.96 12.64 -4.92
C ASN A 270 -0.66 12.52 -5.73
N GLN A 271 -0.27 11.31 -6.11
CA GLN A 271 0.58 11.14 -7.29
C GLN A 271 -0.14 10.45 -8.44
N ILE A 272 -1.11 9.54 -8.20
CA ILE A 272 -2.06 9.09 -9.22
C ILE A 272 -3.35 8.54 -8.55
N GLY A 273 -4.45 9.30 -8.63
CA GLY A 273 -5.80 8.81 -8.33
C GLY A 273 -6.20 8.76 -6.84
N LEU A 274 -7.43 9.23 -6.60
CA LEU A 274 -8.35 9.01 -5.48
C LEU A 274 -7.73 8.30 -4.26
N GLY A 275 -7.69 9.00 -3.13
CA GLY A 275 -7.21 8.55 -1.81
C GLY A 275 -7.12 9.67 -0.78
N THR A 276 -7.72 10.82 -1.12
CA THR A 276 -7.66 12.07 -0.37
C THR A 276 -8.55 12.03 0.87
N ASN A 277 -8.32 12.99 1.77
CA ASN A 277 -9.28 13.31 2.83
C ASN A 277 -10.67 13.51 2.25
N ARG A 278 -11.71 13.28 3.06
CA ARG A 278 -13.10 13.54 2.65
C ARG A 278 -13.24 14.95 2.10
N GLN A 279 -13.76 15.07 0.88
CA GLN A 279 -14.00 16.34 0.20
C GLN A 279 -15.46 16.43 -0.20
N ILE A 280 -16.02 17.63 -0.09
CA ILE A 280 -17.40 17.92 -0.46
C ILE A 280 -17.39 19.11 -1.40
N GLN A 281 -18.04 18.97 -2.54
CA GLN A 281 -18.16 20.01 -3.55
C GLN A 281 -19.61 20.26 -3.88
N PHE A 282 -19.94 21.52 -4.10
CA PHE A 282 -21.26 21.96 -4.53
C PHE A 282 -21.11 22.76 -5.82
N SER A 283 -22.02 22.54 -6.76
CA SER A 283 -22.11 23.35 -7.97
C SER A 283 -23.56 23.68 -8.29
N LEU A 284 -23.73 24.87 -8.85
CA LEU A 284 -24.99 25.37 -9.34
C LEU A 284 -24.78 25.85 -10.77
N ARG A 285 -25.58 25.35 -11.70
CA ARG A 285 -25.53 25.75 -13.11
C ARG A 285 -26.90 26.21 -13.57
N MET A 286 -26.97 27.36 -14.22
CA MET A 286 -28.19 27.83 -14.89
C MET A 286 -28.03 27.64 -16.40
N ASN A 287 -28.99 26.97 -17.01
CA ASN A 287 -29.07 26.77 -18.45
C ASN A 287 -30.23 27.64 -18.97
N PHE A 288 -30.02 28.37 -20.06
CA PHE A 288 -30.98 29.34 -20.63
C PHE A 288 -31.15 29.19 -22.14
#